data_AF-A0A6J4USK2-F1
#
_entry.id   AF-A0A6J4USK2-F1
#
_cell.length_a   1.000
_cell.length_b   1.000
_cell.length_c   1.000
_cell.angle_alpha   90.00
_cell.angle_beta   90.00
_cell.angle_gamma   90.00
#
_symmetry.space_group_name_H-M   'P 1'
#
loop_
_entity.id
_entity.type
_entity.pdbx_description
1 polymer ?
#
loop_
_entity_poly.entity_id
_entity_poly.type
_entity_poly.pdbx_seq_one_letter_code
_entity_poly.pdbx_strand_id
1 'polypeptide(L)'
;MSLWSTVVRSHDRIKDVKGDSDDDKHRDRIAEVRLLLTDANGPAIVRVGTIPSYALAPWAGHVADDIVITRERRQHYLDRHPEVESDERQVVEALLDPSEIHINSKDMQMAIFYAQMSETIHLSVSVWVSDRTDRQNFVLSVRRAKTREVEQGRIRGRVRWKK
;
A
#
# COMPACT_ATOMS: atom_id res chain seq x y z
N MET A 1 29.74 -9.24 68.05
CA MET A 1 29.41 -10.56 67.46
C MET A 1 28.43 -10.34 66.33
N SER A 2 28.63 -11.07 65.23
CA SER A 2 28.20 -10.76 63.85
C SER A 2 26.69 -10.61 63.65
N LEU A 3 26.27 -9.49 63.06
CA LEU A 3 24.96 -9.28 62.45
C LEU A 3 25.07 -9.68 60.97
N TRP A 4 24.45 -10.80 60.60
CA TRP A 4 24.32 -11.20 59.20
C TRP A 4 23.24 -10.34 58.54
N SER A 5 23.65 -9.46 57.63
CA SER A 5 22.76 -8.71 56.75
C SER A 5 22.25 -9.62 55.63
N THR A 6 20.94 -9.88 55.63
CA THR A 6 20.26 -10.56 54.53
C THR A 6 20.16 -9.62 53.34
N VAL A 7 21.04 -9.82 52.35
CA VAL A 7 20.93 -9.20 51.03
C VAL A 7 19.78 -9.89 50.29
N VAL A 8 18.60 -9.27 50.28
CA VAL A 8 17.51 -9.65 49.38
C VAL A 8 17.84 -9.10 47.99
N ARG A 9 18.22 -10.00 47.09
CA ARG A 9 18.36 -9.72 45.65
C ARG A 9 16.99 -9.36 45.07
N SER A 10 16.76 -8.07 44.84
CA SER A 10 15.67 -7.57 44.01
C SER A 10 15.87 -8.08 42.58
N HIS A 11 15.21 -9.19 42.25
CA HIS A 11 15.13 -9.69 40.89
C HIS A 11 14.40 -8.67 40.01
N ASP A 12 15.01 -8.44 38.85
CA ASP A 12 14.48 -7.77 37.69
C ASP A 12 12.98 -8.00 37.48
N ARG A 13 12.22 -6.91 37.53
CA ARG A 13 10.95 -6.80 36.79
C ARG A 13 11.19 -5.87 35.62
N ILE A 14 11.90 -6.39 34.60
CA ILE A 14 11.77 -5.85 33.25
C ILE A 14 10.32 -6.14 32.83
N LYS A 15 9.51 -5.08 32.77
CA LYS A 15 8.21 -5.14 32.12
C LYS A 15 8.51 -5.25 30.62
N ASP A 16 8.42 -6.45 30.08
CA ASP A 16 8.22 -6.66 28.64
C ASP A 16 6.86 -6.07 28.26
N VAL A 17 6.84 -4.76 28.04
CA VAL A 17 5.77 -4.12 27.27
C VAL A 17 6.07 -4.49 25.83
N LYS A 18 5.46 -5.60 25.37
CA LYS A 18 5.36 -5.89 23.94
C LYS A 18 4.66 -4.70 23.29
N GLY A 19 5.44 -3.78 22.72
CA GLY A 19 4.91 -2.79 21.80
C GLY A 19 4.28 -3.53 20.63
N ASP A 20 3.09 -3.11 20.22
CA ASP A 20 2.39 -3.68 19.07
C ASP A 20 3.35 -3.77 17.89
N SER A 21 3.45 -4.97 17.33
CA SER A 21 4.38 -5.22 16.22
C SER A 21 3.95 -4.36 15.02
N ASP A 22 4.92 -3.91 14.21
CA ASP A 22 4.60 -3.10 13.02
C ASP A 22 3.67 -3.86 12.04
N ASP A 23 3.72 -5.19 12.05
CA ASP A 23 2.81 -6.06 11.31
C ASP A 23 1.34 -5.91 11.76
N ASP A 24 1.09 -5.75 13.06
CA ASP A 24 -0.26 -5.58 13.59
C ASP A 24 -0.84 -4.23 13.16
N LYS A 25 -0.05 -3.15 13.25
CA LYS A 25 -0.45 -1.82 12.78
C LYS A 25 -0.76 -1.82 11.27
N HIS A 26 0.04 -2.55 10.50
CA HIS A 26 -0.17 -2.68 9.06
C HIS A 26 -1.49 -3.40 8.73
N ARG A 27 -1.78 -4.50 9.44
CA ARG A 27 -3.05 -5.24 9.27
C ARG A 27 -4.25 -4.41 9.68
N ASP A 28 -4.16 -3.70 10.79
CA ASP A 28 -5.22 -2.81 11.27
C ASP A 28 -5.50 -1.70 10.26
N ARG A 29 -4.43 -1.14 9.67
CA ARG A 29 -4.57 -0.13 8.62
C ARG A 29 -5.25 -0.69 7.37
N ILE A 30 -4.91 -1.90 6.93
CA ILE A 30 -5.59 -2.55 5.80
C ILE A 30 -7.08 -2.73 6.10
N ALA A 31 -7.42 -3.22 7.30
CA ALA A 31 -8.79 -3.47 7.71
C ALA A 31 -9.61 -2.16 7.78
N GLU A 32 -9.03 -1.11 8.36
CA GLU A 32 -9.63 0.22 8.46
C GLU A 32 -9.95 0.80 7.07
N VAL A 33 -8.96 0.85 6.18
CA VAL A 33 -9.14 1.41 4.83
C VAL A 33 -10.19 0.61 4.06
N ARG A 34 -10.15 -0.72 4.14
CA ARG A 34 -11.15 -1.57 3.49
C ARG A 34 -12.56 -1.29 4.00
N LEU A 35 -12.73 -1.16 5.31
CA LEU A 35 -14.04 -0.83 5.91
C LEU A 35 -14.56 0.51 5.39
N LEU A 36 -13.70 1.54 5.31
CA LEU A 36 -14.08 2.85 4.78
C LEU A 36 -14.46 2.81 3.29
N LEU A 37 -13.82 1.94 2.51
CA LEU A 37 -14.11 1.77 1.08
C LEU A 37 -15.44 1.06 0.82
N THR A 38 -15.80 0.09 1.67
CA THR A 38 -17.03 -0.70 1.51
C THR A 38 -18.25 -0.08 2.18
N ASP A 39 -18.06 0.88 3.09
CA ASP A 39 -19.17 1.60 3.72
C ASP A 39 -19.89 2.51 2.71
N ALA A 40 -21.16 2.20 2.44
CA ALA A 40 -22.04 2.99 1.59
C ALA A 40 -22.22 4.43 2.09
N ASN A 41 -22.11 4.66 3.40
CA ASN A 41 -22.19 5.96 4.05
C ASN A 41 -20.82 6.54 4.43
N GLY A 42 -19.74 5.86 4.04
CA GLY A 42 -18.37 6.29 4.30
C GLY A 42 -18.00 7.60 3.57
N PRO A 43 -16.76 8.08 3.76
CA PRO A 43 -16.28 9.29 3.09
C PRO A 43 -16.19 9.11 1.57
N ALA A 44 -16.36 10.20 0.83
CA ALA A 44 -16.23 10.18 -0.64
C ALA A 44 -14.79 9.95 -1.13
N ILE A 45 -13.80 10.26 -0.27
CA ILE A 45 -12.37 10.10 -0.53
C ILE A 45 -11.76 9.39 0.67
N VAL A 46 -11.07 8.28 0.42
CA VAL A 46 -10.37 7.49 1.44
C VAL A 46 -8.87 7.62 1.19
N ARG A 47 -8.12 8.14 2.17
CA ARG A 47 -6.66 8.10 2.15
C ARG A 47 -6.20 6.69 2.48
N VAL A 48 -5.39 6.09 1.62
CA VAL A 48 -4.89 4.72 1.79
C VAL A 48 -3.56 4.76 2.54
N GLY A 49 -2.55 5.40 1.95
CA GLY A 49 -1.20 5.52 2.50
C GLY A 49 -0.37 6.51 1.70
N THR A 50 0.95 6.40 1.80
CA THR A 50 1.93 7.30 1.16
C THR A 50 2.83 6.50 0.22
N ILE A 51 3.12 7.03 -0.97
CA ILE A 51 4.17 6.48 -1.83
C ILE A 51 5.52 6.93 -1.24
N PRO A 52 6.47 6.01 -1.00
CA PRO A 52 7.79 6.41 -0.54
C PRO A 52 8.48 7.36 -1.52
N SER A 53 9.10 8.42 -1.01
CA SER A 53 9.72 9.47 -1.84
C SER A 53 10.77 8.94 -2.81
N TYR A 54 11.54 7.91 -2.43
CA TYR A 54 12.49 7.25 -3.33
C TYR A 54 11.80 6.58 -4.53
N ALA A 55 10.58 6.07 -4.35
CA ALA A 55 9.81 5.48 -5.43
C ALA A 55 9.23 6.57 -6.33
N LEU A 56 8.98 7.78 -5.81
CA LEU A 56 8.48 8.94 -6.55
C LEU A 56 9.57 9.70 -7.33
N ALA A 57 10.86 9.47 -7.06
CA ALA A 57 11.97 10.14 -7.74
C ALA A 57 11.88 10.21 -9.30
N PRO A 58 11.35 9.20 -10.02
CA PRO A 58 11.17 9.28 -11.47
C PRO A 58 10.14 10.31 -11.96
N TRP A 59 9.27 10.79 -11.07
CA TRP A 59 8.21 11.76 -11.34
C TRP A 59 8.63 13.14 -10.85
N ALA A 60 9.52 13.82 -11.58
CA ALA A 60 10.20 15.06 -11.14
C ALA A 60 9.31 16.30 -10.90
N GLY A 61 7.98 16.15 -10.93
CA GLY A 61 7.01 17.20 -10.62
C GLY A 61 5.92 16.78 -9.63
N HIS A 62 6.06 15.62 -8.99
CA HIS A 62 5.07 15.19 -8.00
C HIS A 62 5.01 16.19 -6.84
N VAL A 63 3.80 16.48 -6.37
CA VAL A 63 3.53 17.43 -5.30
C VAL A 63 2.96 16.79 -4.04
N ALA A 64 2.57 15.53 -4.13
CA ALA A 64 1.86 14.80 -3.10
C ALA A 64 2.45 13.39 -2.96
N ASP A 65 2.54 12.93 -1.73
CA ASP A 65 2.94 11.56 -1.40
C ASP A 65 1.73 10.67 -1.16
N ASP A 66 0.61 11.26 -0.73
CA ASP A 66 -0.58 10.52 -0.35
C ASP A 66 -1.29 9.91 -1.55
N ILE A 67 -1.70 8.65 -1.37
CA ILE A 67 -2.58 7.92 -2.28
C ILE A 67 -3.99 7.93 -1.71
N VAL A 68 -4.94 8.33 -2.54
CA VAL A 68 -6.36 8.28 -2.23
C VAL A 68 -7.13 7.38 -3.19
N ILE A 69 -8.23 6.82 -2.72
CA ILE A 69 -9.26 6.19 -3.54
C ILE A 69 -10.54 6.98 -3.35
N THR A 70 -11.14 7.44 -4.44
CA THR A 70 -12.47 8.05 -4.40
C THR A 70 -13.54 6.98 -4.60
N ARG A 71 -14.73 7.18 -4.03
CA ARG A 71 -15.86 6.25 -4.22
C ARG A 71 -16.21 6.08 -5.70
N GLU A 72 -16.17 7.16 -6.47
CA GLU A 72 -16.38 7.13 -7.93
C GLU A 72 -15.36 6.21 -8.61
N ARG A 73 -14.07 6.34 -8.27
CA ARG A 73 -13.02 5.50 -8.86
C ARG A 73 -13.12 4.04 -8.42
N ARG A 74 -13.53 3.80 -7.17
CA ARG A 74 -13.87 2.46 -6.68
C ARG A 74 -14.96 1.82 -7.54
N GLN A 75 -16.10 2.50 -7.68
CA GLN A 75 -17.20 1.99 -8.50
C GLN A 75 -16.74 1.75 -9.94
N HIS A 76 -15.98 2.69 -10.50
CA HIS A 76 -15.48 2.59 -11.86
C HIS A 76 -14.62 1.35 -12.14
N TYR A 77 -13.70 0.98 -11.23
CA TYR A 77 -12.93 -0.24 -11.43
C TYR A 77 -13.75 -1.50 -11.15
N LEU A 78 -14.72 -1.47 -10.23
CA LEU A 78 -15.60 -2.61 -9.96
C LEU A 78 -16.56 -2.89 -11.12
N ASP A 79 -17.08 -1.83 -11.76
CA ASP A 79 -17.94 -1.97 -12.95
C ASP A 79 -17.19 -2.63 -14.12
N ARG A 80 -15.88 -2.40 -14.23
CA ARG A 80 -15.02 -2.96 -15.29
C ARG A 80 -14.41 -4.31 -14.94
N HIS A 81 -14.14 -4.53 -13.66
CA HIS A 81 -13.43 -5.68 -13.11
C HIS A 81 -14.14 -6.15 -11.84
N PRO A 82 -15.35 -6.73 -11.95
CA PRO A 82 -16.13 -7.15 -10.78
C PRO A 82 -15.42 -8.21 -9.95
N GLU A 83 -14.50 -8.98 -10.55
CA GLU A 83 -13.65 -9.93 -9.82
C GLU A 83 -12.73 -9.29 -8.78
N VAL A 84 -12.52 -7.97 -8.83
CA VAL A 84 -11.70 -7.22 -7.88
C VAL A 84 -12.42 -7.01 -6.54
N GLU A 85 -13.75 -7.13 -6.48
CA GLU A 85 -14.51 -6.96 -5.24
C GLU A 85 -14.06 -7.95 -4.16
N SER A 86 -13.77 -9.19 -4.53
CA SER A 86 -13.22 -10.20 -3.61
C SER A 86 -11.78 -9.91 -3.18
N ASP A 87 -11.08 -9.06 -3.93
CA ASP A 87 -9.65 -8.79 -3.81
C ASP A 87 -9.38 -7.41 -3.20
N GLU A 88 -10.39 -6.68 -2.69
CA GLU A 88 -10.20 -5.31 -2.20
C GLU A 88 -9.19 -5.19 -1.06
N ARG A 89 -9.08 -6.23 -0.23
CA ARG A 89 -8.01 -6.30 0.77
C ARG A 89 -6.63 -6.22 0.10
N GLN A 90 -6.43 -6.98 -0.97
CA GLN A 90 -5.19 -6.99 -1.75
C GLN A 90 -4.98 -5.68 -2.50
N VAL A 91 -6.04 -4.95 -2.89
CA VAL A 91 -5.91 -3.59 -3.46
C VAL A 91 -5.24 -2.66 -2.47
N VAL A 92 -5.73 -2.65 -1.23
CA VAL A 92 -5.17 -1.83 -0.15
C VAL A 92 -3.74 -2.26 0.15
N GLU A 93 -3.49 -3.57 0.26
CA GLU A 93 -2.16 -4.13 0.48
C GLU A 93 -1.18 -3.74 -0.64
N ALA A 94 -1.59 -3.83 -1.91
CA ALA A 94 -0.76 -3.43 -3.06
C ALA A 94 -0.37 -1.95 -3.04
N LEU A 95 -1.18 -1.09 -2.44
CA LEU A 95 -0.89 0.34 -2.30
C LEU A 95 0.02 0.64 -1.09
N LEU A 96 -0.02 -0.18 -0.05
CA LEU A 96 0.76 0.01 1.17
C LEU A 96 2.11 -0.73 1.15
N ASP A 97 2.14 -1.95 0.63
CA ASP A 97 3.33 -2.81 0.51
C ASP A 97 3.34 -3.50 -0.86
N PRO A 98 3.53 -2.75 -1.96
CA PRO A 98 3.68 -3.35 -3.28
C PRO A 98 4.87 -4.31 -3.32
N SER A 99 4.83 -5.30 -4.20
CA SER A 99 6.01 -6.08 -4.57
C SER A 99 6.90 -5.29 -5.54
N GLU A 100 6.29 -4.55 -6.48
CA GLU A 100 6.98 -3.73 -7.48
C GLU A 100 6.17 -2.50 -7.86
N ILE A 101 6.87 -1.41 -8.20
CA ILE A 101 6.29 -0.20 -8.77
C ILE A 101 6.93 0.05 -10.14
N HIS A 102 6.10 0.14 -11.17
CA HIS A 102 6.52 0.38 -12.55
C HIS A 102 6.00 1.72 -13.05
N ILE A 103 6.71 2.34 -13.99
CA ILE A 103 6.18 3.46 -14.77
C ILE A 103 5.39 2.95 -15.98
N ASN A 104 4.28 3.61 -16.30
CA ASN A 104 3.57 3.30 -17.54
C ASN A 104 4.30 3.88 -18.76
N SER A 105 4.34 3.12 -19.86
CA SER A 105 5.06 3.56 -21.07
C SER A 105 4.28 4.55 -21.95
N LYS A 106 2.96 4.64 -21.77
CA LYS A 106 2.09 5.53 -22.54
C LYS A 106 1.81 6.82 -21.78
N ASP A 107 1.79 6.74 -20.45
CA ASP A 107 1.51 7.86 -19.58
C ASP A 107 2.58 7.96 -18.49
N MET A 108 3.45 8.96 -18.63
CA MET A 108 4.56 9.15 -17.71
C MET A 108 4.11 9.58 -16.32
N GLN A 109 2.87 10.05 -16.12
CA GLN A 109 2.32 10.38 -14.81
C GLN A 109 1.64 9.19 -14.12
N MET A 110 1.68 7.99 -14.71
CA MET A 110 1.03 6.82 -14.13
C MET A 110 2.06 5.84 -13.55
N ALA A 111 1.93 5.58 -12.26
CA ALA A 111 2.61 4.51 -11.55
C ALA A 111 1.73 3.26 -11.51
N ILE A 112 2.33 2.08 -11.65
CA ILE A 112 1.63 0.79 -11.58
C ILE A 112 2.22 0.02 -10.42
N PHE A 113 1.39 -0.18 -9.39
CA PHE A 113 1.70 -0.94 -8.20
C PHE A 113 1.29 -2.39 -8.45
N TYR A 114 2.21 -3.32 -8.21
CA TYR A 114 1.94 -4.74 -8.32
C TYR A 114 2.02 -5.42 -6.96
N ALA A 115 1.04 -6.27 -6.65
CA ALA A 115 1.11 -7.23 -5.55
C ALA A 115 0.95 -8.64 -6.10
N GLN A 116 1.85 -9.54 -5.74
CA GLN A 116 1.75 -10.94 -6.16
C GLN A 116 0.61 -11.64 -5.38
N MET A 117 -0.38 -12.18 -6.10
CA MET A 117 -1.48 -12.94 -5.51
C MET A 117 -1.24 -14.46 -5.57
N SER A 118 -0.54 -14.91 -6.60
CA SER A 118 -0.13 -16.31 -6.81
C SER A 118 1.11 -16.36 -7.71
N GLU A 119 1.58 -17.55 -8.07
CA GLU A 119 2.70 -17.73 -9.02
C GLU A 119 2.42 -17.12 -10.40
N THR A 120 1.16 -17.11 -10.83
CA THR A 120 0.79 -16.71 -12.21
C THR A 120 0.00 -15.40 -12.30
N ILE A 121 -0.51 -14.91 -11.17
CA ILE A 121 -1.40 -13.74 -11.09
C ILE A 121 -0.83 -12.70 -10.12
N HIS A 122 -0.82 -11.46 -10.58
CA HIS A 122 -0.58 -10.27 -9.78
C HIS A 122 -1.85 -9.42 -9.77
N LEU A 123 -2.02 -8.63 -8.73
CA LEU A 123 -2.91 -7.48 -8.74
C LEU A 123 -2.14 -6.28 -9.30
N SER A 124 -2.76 -5.52 -10.18
CA SER A 124 -2.22 -4.29 -10.76
C SER A 124 -3.10 -3.12 -10.37
N VAL A 125 -2.52 -2.15 -9.67
CA VAL A 125 -3.18 -0.91 -9.27
C VAL A 125 -2.49 0.25 -9.97
N SER A 126 -3.20 0.88 -10.90
CA SER A 126 -2.72 2.06 -11.62
C SER A 126 -3.05 3.32 -10.82
N VAL A 127 -2.02 4.06 -10.45
CA VAL A 127 -2.10 5.29 -9.64
C VAL A 127 -1.63 6.46 -10.51
N TRP A 128 -2.46 7.50 -10.58
CA TRP A 128 -2.05 8.77 -11.14
C TRP A 128 -1.19 9.53 -10.13
N VAL A 129 0.04 9.86 -10.51
CA VAL A 129 0.96 10.69 -9.73
C VAL A 129 0.68 12.15 -10.07
N SER A 130 0.19 12.91 -9.09
CA SER A 130 -0.25 14.29 -9.30
C SER A 130 0.93 15.26 -9.35
N ASP A 131 0.95 16.09 -10.38
CA ASP A 131 1.83 17.26 -10.52
C ASP A 131 1.17 18.58 -10.11
N ARG A 132 -0.04 18.50 -9.55
CA ARG A 132 -0.81 19.68 -9.11
C ARG A 132 -1.00 19.71 -7.60
N THR A 133 -0.68 20.84 -6.99
CA THR A 133 -0.77 21.06 -5.52
C THR A 133 -2.19 20.95 -4.96
N ASP A 134 -3.21 21.06 -5.81
CA ASP A 134 -4.63 20.90 -5.43
C ASP A 134 -5.14 19.46 -5.54
N ARG A 135 -4.27 18.49 -5.88
CA ARG A 135 -4.64 17.09 -6.13
C ARG A 135 -3.66 16.12 -5.47
N GLN A 136 -4.22 15.09 -4.85
CA GLN A 136 -3.46 13.94 -4.32
C GLN A 136 -3.21 12.91 -5.42
N ASN A 137 -2.32 11.94 -5.16
CA ASN A 137 -2.21 10.77 -6.03
C ASN A 137 -3.49 9.93 -5.88
N PHE A 138 -4.03 9.41 -6.97
CA PHE A 138 -5.29 8.67 -6.89
C PHE A 138 -5.31 7.42 -7.74
N VAL A 139 -6.03 6.41 -7.27
CA VAL A 139 -6.23 5.17 -8.03
C VAL A 139 -7.11 5.43 -9.23
N LEU A 140 -6.59 5.13 -10.42
CA LEU A 140 -7.28 5.27 -11.68
C LEU A 140 -7.98 3.97 -12.10
N SER A 141 -7.31 2.84 -11.90
CA SER A 141 -7.78 1.52 -12.33
C SER A 141 -7.16 0.40 -11.49
N VAL A 142 -7.89 -0.69 -11.33
CA VAL A 142 -7.43 -1.92 -10.68
C VAL A 142 -7.81 -3.11 -11.54
N ARG A 143 -6.92 -4.09 -11.69
CA ARG A 143 -7.24 -5.37 -12.34
C ARG A 143 -6.24 -6.46 -11.96
N ARG A 144 -6.59 -7.71 -12.26
CA ARG A 144 -5.63 -8.81 -12.28
C ARG A 144 -4.70 -8.69 -13.51
N ALA A 145 -3.43 -9.01 -13.31
CA ALA A 145 -2.39 -9.02 -14.34
C ALA A 145 -1.68 -10.38 -14.32
N LYS A 146 -1.25 -10.85 -15.49
CA LYS A 146 -0.49 -12.10 -15.59
C LYS A 146 0.98 -11.82 -15.23
N THR A 147 1.67 -12.79 -14.63
CA THR A 147 3.12 -12.68 -14.32
C THR A 147 3.95 -12.28 -15.54
N ARG A 148 3.59 -12.77 -16.75
CA ARG A 148 4.26 -12.40 -18.01
C ARG A 148 4.22 -10.88 -18.29
N GLU A 149 3.14 -10.21 -17.91
CA GLU A 149 3.00 -8.76 -18.10
C GLU A 149 3.99 -7.99 -17.22
N VAL A 150 4.08 -8.39 -15.95
CA VAL A 150 5.04 -7.82 -14.98
C VAL A 150 6.47 -8.04 -15.46
N GLU A 151 6.79 -9.26 -15.90
CA GLU A 151 8.11 -9.60 -16.43
C GLU A 151 8.48 -8.77 -17.68
N GLN A 152 7.53 -8.57 -18.59
CA GLN A 152 7.73 -7.67 -19.72
C GLN A 152 8.00 -6.23 -19.29
N GLY A 153 7.38 -5.77 -18.20
CA GLY A 153 7.70 -4.49 -17.58
C GLY A 153 9.14 -4.41 -17.09
N ARG A 154 9.63 -5.47 -16.43
CA ARG A 154 11.02 -5.60 -15.97
C ARG A 154 12.01 -5.57 -17.13
N ILE A 155 11.82 -6.42 -18.14
CA ILE A 155 12.68 -6.50 -19.34
C ILE A 155 12.76 -5.15 -20.06
N ARG A 156 11.66 -4.39 -20.08
CA ARG A 156 11.60 -3.06 -20.71
C ARG A 156 12.13 -1.92 -19.83
N GLY A 157 12.73 -2.22 -18.67
CA GLY A 157 13.31 -1.21 -17.78
C GLY A 157 12.27 -0.27 -17.16
N ARG A 158 11.03 -0.73 -16.95
CA ARG A 158 9.95 0.08 -16.37
C ARG A 158 9.93 0.08 -14.86
N VAL A 159 10.65 -0.83 -14.23
CA VAL A 159 10.74 -0.93 -12.77
C VAL A 159 11.35 0.36 -12.23
N ARG A 160 10.70 0.93 -11.22
CA ARG A 160 11.17 2.09 -10.46
C ARG A 160 11.47 1.72 -9.03
N TRP A 161 10.76 0.73 -8.51
CA TRP A 161 11.07 0.13 -7.22
C TRP A 161 10.64 -1.33 -7.19
N LYS A 162 11.35 -2.13 -6.39
CA LYS A 162 11.10 -3.55 -6.18
C LYS A 162 11.63 -3.95 -4.80
N LYS A 163 10.88 -4.79 -4.10
CA LYS A 163 11.25 -5.39 -2.80
C LYS A 163 12.30 -6.49 -2.95
#